data_AF-A0A9D5YLL7-F1
#
_entry.id   AF-A0A9D5YLL7-F1
#
_cell.length_a   1.000
_cell.length_b   1.000
_cell.length_c   1.000
_cell.angle_alpha   90.00
_cell.angle_beta   90.00
_cell.angle_gamma   90.00
#
_symmetry.space_group_name_H-M   'P 1'
#
loop_
_entity.id
_entity.type
_entity.pdbx_description
1 polymer ?
#
loop_
_entity_poly.entity_id
_entity_poly.type
_entity_poly.pdbx_seq_one_letter_code
_entity_poly.pdbx_strand_id
1 'polypeptide(L)'
;MLNIANRPLTTADFPDFAAENTEVQKELSLVAQYNNDHKGIIDTEFLQWALDHSISYRVVRWFVHDFSGVDDENILFFLDGVFNHYTMYYDESNNCLKFKFKDADGDLNVDYTEDYVLAGVAFEGTESPMDINAVFSKLHLQKSVTDVKLKHLIGKVPEGAHKFLHALDSAKVESVLTDILSVDNLYIHWSAINLLYYSLVDIVDSVLSVPVYHNEIKNVLFKYAKRDEEYILPLLAQYKYPNIDPSKIKDYCFAMVDWIENIVPDDVKDEFLLEFLRQELKASGKKGDVPFLVDNEDHVLIDGFAADYRSRMGIFQGSTHIFDEISEVQEVLESTPIDGEFLFNRATFRFEKSHDSKWLQLCDIVAGIMASFFTFANRVTVEKVVPMIGTLNEQQKRNLSLLHRLMKKSTDKNMFFAQKSNVFSQTEVCSLIEKVGEYFAKAHDEED
;
A
#
# COMPACT_ATOMS: atom_id res chain seq x y z
N MET A 1 6.22 -15.45 -14.31
CA MET A 1 5.09 -16.30 -14.76
C MET A 1 5.50 -17.75 -14.59
N LEU A 2 4.66 -18.52 -13.90
CA LEU A 2 4.80 -19.96 -13.73
C LEU A 2 5.03 -20.58 -15.12
N ASN A 3 6.12 -21.32 -15.28
CA ASN A 3 6.35 -22.19 -16.44
C ASN A 3 7.01 -23.45 -15.92
N ILE A 4 6.20 -24.24 -15.23
CA ILE A 4 6.63 -25.46 -14.53
C ILE A 4 6.12 -26.64 -15.34
N ALA A 5 6.93 -27.68 -15.46
CA ALA A 5 6.58 -28.93 -16.13
C ALA A 5 6.43 -30.05 -15.11
N ASN A 6 5.19 -30.37 -14.76
CA ASN A 6 4.86 -31.45 -13.83
C ASN A 6 4.90 -32.83 -14.49
N ARG A 7 5.11 -33.83 -13.64
CA ARG A 7 4.79 -35.22 -13.99
C ARG A 7 3.26 -35.43 -14.06
N PRO A 8 2.80 -36.55 -14.65
CA PRO A 8 1.38 -36.91 -14.56
C PRO A 8 0.90 -37.00 -13.10
N LEU A 9 -0.30 -36.47 -12.86
CA LEU A 9 -0.98 -36.45 -11.58
C LEU A 9 -2.03 -37.58 -11.55
N THR A 10 -2.00 -38.41 -10.51
CA THR A 10 -2.90 -39.55 -10.32
C THR A 10 -3.64 -39.46 -8.99
N THR A 11 -4.69 -40.25 -8.80
CA THR A 11 -5.44 -40.29 -7.53
C THR A 11 -4.60 -40.76 -6.34
N ALA A 12 -3.48 -41.46 -6.58
CA ALA A 12 -2.55 -41.87 -5.52
C ALA A 12 -1.72 -40.69 -4.97
N ASP A 13 -1.67 -39.58 -5.71
CA ASP A 13 -0.97 -38.36 -5.32
C ASP A 13 -1.87 -37.39 -4.55
N PHE A 14 -3.18 -37.67 -4.46
CA PHE A 14 -4.13 -36.75 -3.83
C PHE A 14 -3.81 -36.58 -2.34
N PRO A 15 -3.94 -35.34 -1.82
CA PRO A 15 -3.62 -35.04 -0.43
C PRO A 15 -4.63 -35.68 0.51
N ASP A 16 -4.25 -35.83 1.79
CA ASP A 16 -5.12 -36.42 2.83
C ASP A 16 -6.50 -35.73 2.91
N PHE A 17 -6.52 -34.41 2.67
CA PHE A 17 -7.76 -33.63 2.69
C PHE A 17 -8.74 -33.96 1.56
N ALA A 18 -8.32 -34.71 0.54
CA ALA A 18 -9.20 -35.18 -0.53
C ALA A 18 -10.36 -36.03 0.01
N ALA A 19 -10.18 -36.67 1.17
CA ALA A 19 -11.20 -37.50 1.81
C ALA A 19 -12.23 -36.70 2.63
N GLU A 20 -12.01 -35.40 2.86
CA GLU A 20 -12.88 -34.58 3.72
C GLU A 20 -14.24 -34.26 3.07
N ASN A 21 -14.28 -34.04 1.76
CA ASN A 21 -15.51 -33.72 1.02
C ASN A 21 -15.42 -34.22 -0.44
N THR A 22 -16.51 -34.83 -0.93
CA THR A 22 -16.69 -35.25 -2.32
C THR A 22 -16.51 -34.13 -3.36
N GLU A 23 -16.75 -32.87 -3.01
CA GLU A 23 -16.52 -31.72 -3.92
C GLU A 23 -15.03 -31.48 -4.15
N VAL A 24 -14.22 -31.51 -3.09
CA VAL A 24 -12.77 -31.39 -3.18
C VAL A 24 -12.16 -32.52 -4.02
N GLN A 25 -12.70 -33.74 -3.90
CA GLN A 25 -12.27 -34.86 -4.72
C GLN A 25 -12.57 -34.65 -6.22
N LYS A 26 -13.68 -33.98 -6.55
CA LYS A 26 -14.00 -33.61 -7.94
C LYS A 26 -13.03 -32.54 -8.46
N GLU A 27 -12.75 -31.51 -7.67
CA GLU A 27 -11.78 -30.46 -8.03
C GLU A 27 -10.39 -31.06 -8.30
N LEU A 28 -9.89 -31.92 -7.41
CA LEU A 28 -8.61 -32.62 -7.59
C LEU A 28 -8.59 -33.48 -8.86
N SER A 29 -9.71 -34.12 -9.19
CA SER A 29 -9.83 -34.93 -10.41
C SER A 29 -9.80 -34.06 -11.66
N LEU A 30 -10.45 -32.90 -11.65
CA LEU A 30 -10.38 -31.92 -12.74
C LEU A 30 -8.96 -31.40 -12.93
N VAL A 31 -8.27 -31.05 -11.84
CA VAL A 31 -6.87 -30.59 -11.90
C VAL A 31 -5.94 -31.68 -12.44
N ALA A 32 -6.14 -32.94 -12.02
CA ALA A 32 -5.38 -34.06 -12.57
C ALA A 32 -5.60 -34.25 -14.07
N GLN A 33 -6.85 -34.13 -14.53
CA GLN A 33 -7.17 -34.17 -15.95
C GLN A 33 -6.48 -33.03 -16.71
N TYR A 34 -6.61 -31.78 -16.24
CA TYR A 34 -5.97 -30.63 -16.86
C TYR A 34 -4.45 -30.82 -16.94
N ASN A 35 -3.80 -31.16 -15.82
CA ASN A 35 -2.35 -31.38 -15.75
C ASN A 35 -1.89 -32.42 -16.79
N ASN A 36 -2.59 -33.54 -16.88
CA ASN A 36 -2.20 -34.63 -17.76
C ASN A 36 -2.43 -34.29 -19.25
N ASP A 37 -3.53 -33.60 -19.57
CA ASP A 37 -3.87 -33.18 -20.94
C ASP A 37 -2.92 -32.09 -21.44
N HIS A 38 -2.42 -31.22 -20.55
CA HIS A 38 -1.53 -30.10 -20.86
C HIS A 38 -0.06 -30.38 -20.57
N LYS A 39 0.32 -31.67 -20.49
CA LYS A 39 1.73 -32.13 -20.31
C LYS A 39 2.41 -31.55 -19.06
N GLY A 40 1.61 -31.28 -18.03
CA GLY A 40 2.06 -30.76 -16.74
C GLY A 40 2.42 -29.28 -16.73
N ILE A 41 2.11 -28.52 -17.79
CA ILE A 41 2.43 -27.09 -17.85
C ILE A 41 1.49 -26.30 -16.94
N ILE A 42 2.06 -25.51 -16.04
CA ILE A 42 1.36 -24.52 -15.22
C ILE A 42 1.79 -23.12 -15.66
N ASP A 43 0.83 -22.36 -16.18
CA ASP A 43 0.97 -20.99 -16.64
C ASP A 43 -0.30 -20.17 -16.37
N THR A 44 -0.46 -19.01 -17.02
CA THR A 44 -1.66 -18.18 -16.89
C THR A 44 -2.92 -18.83 -17.43
N GLU A 45 -2.81 -19.74 -18.41
CA GLU A 45 -3.96 -20.48 -18.95
C GLU A 45 -4.52 -21.45 -17.91
N PHE A 46 -3.64 -22.13 -17.14
CA PHE A 46 -4.08 -22.96 -16.01
C PHE A 46 -4.85 -22.14 -14.98
N LEU A 47 -4.34 -20.95 -14.62
CA LEU A 47 -5.01 -20.11 -13.64
C LEU A 47 -6.38 -19.66 -14.13
N GLN A 48 -6.50 -19.20 -15.38
CA GLN A 48 -7.80 -18.87 -15.97
C GLN A 48 -8.73 -20.07 -15.98
N TRP A 49 -8.25 -21.24 -16.42
CA TRP A 49 -9.04 -22.48 -16.42
C TRP A 49 -9.53 -22.85 -15.02
N ALA A 50 -8.66 -22.75 -14.00
CA ALA A 50 -9.01 -23.06 -12.62
C ALA A 50 -10.09 -22.11 -12.09
N LEU A 51 -10.03 -20.82 -12.47
CA LEU A 51 -11.05 -19.83 -12.13
C LEU A 51 -12.39 -20.15 -12.83
N ASP A 52 -12.36 -20.48 -14.12
CA ASP A 52 -13.56 -20.81 -14.92
C ASP A 52 -14.28 -22.07 -14.42
N HIS A 53 -13.54 -22.99 -13.79
CA HIS A 53 -14.05 -24.24 -13.23
C HIS A 53 -14.28 -24.16 -11.71
N SER A 54 -14.17 -22.97 -11.11
CA SER A 54 -14.38 -22.73 -9.68
C SER A 54 -13.52 -23.63 -8.79
N ILE A 55 -12.28 -23.92 -9.18
CA ILE A 55 -11.34 -24.68 -8.35
C ILE A 55 -10.97 -23.84 -7.12
N SER A 56 -11.10 -24.42 -5.93
CA SER A 56 -10.86 -23.71 -4.68
C SER A 56 -9.40 -23.31 -4.50
N TYR A 57 -9.16 -22.22 -3.77
CA TYR A 57 -7.81 -21.80 -3.38
C TYR A 57 -7.02 -22.94 -2.72
N ARG A 58 -7.65 -23.74 -1.86
CA ARG A 58 -7.01 -24.88 -1.19
C ARG A 58 -6.45 -25.88 -2.19
N VAL A 59 -7.22 -26.23 -3.23
CA VAL A 59 -6.79 -27.18 -4.26
C VAL A 59 -5.74 -26.57 -5.18
N VAL A 60 -5.90 -25.31 -5.60
CA VAL A 60 -4.91 -24.60 -6.43
C VAL A 60 -3.57 -24.46 -5.69
N ARG A 61 -3.61 -24.03 -4.42
CA ARG A 61 -2.43 -23.91 -3.57
C ARG A 61 -1.73 -25.26 -3.43
N TRP A 62 -2.46 -26.33 -3.10
CA TRP A 62 -1.88 -27.66 -3.01
C TRP A 62 -1.22 -28.08 -4.33
N PHE A 63 -1.90 -27.90 -5.46
CA PHE A 63 -1.37 -28.30 -6.75
C PHE A 63 -0.09 -27.54 -7.11
N VAL A 64 -0.08 -26.22 -6.95
CA VAL A 64 1.08 -25.39 -7.28
C VAL A 64 2.22 -25.56 -6.27
N HIS A 65 1.95 -25.49 -4.97
CA HIS A 65 2.96 -25.58 -3.93
C HIS A 65 3.40 -27.02 -3.68
N ASP A 66 2.49 -27.87 -3.21
CA ASP A 66 2.84 -29.19 -2.67
C ASP A 66 3.14 -30.20 -3.78
N PHE A 67 2.34 -30.22 -4.85
CA PHE A 67 2.54 -31.18 -5.95
C PHE A 67 3.61 -30.72 -6.95
N SER A 68 3.60 -29.44 -7.33
CA SER A 68 4.54 -28.90 -8.33
C SER A 68 5.87 -28.42 -7.73
N GLY A 69 5.97 -28.35 -6.41
CA GLY A 69 7.20 -27.96 -5.70
C GLY A 69 7.53 -26.48 -5.81
N VAL A 70 6.53 -25.61 -5.96
CA VAL A 70 6.72 -24.16 -6.04
C VAL A 70 6.76 -23.55 -4.65
N ASP A 71 7.94 -23.12 -4.22
CA ASP A 71 8.19 -22.49 -2.93
C ASP A 71 8.57 -21.01 -3.08
N ASP A 72 7.87 -20.28 -3.98
CA ASP A 72 8.02 -18.83 -4.14
C ASP A 72 6.86 -18.13 -3.44
N GLU A 73 7.15 -17.45 -2.32
CA GLU A 73 6.14 -16.77 -1.51
C GLU A 73 5.32 -15.75 -2.31
N ASN A 74 5.93 -15.01 -3.25
CA ASN A 74 5.18 -14.03 -4.05
C ASN A 74 4.12 -14.71 -4.91
N ILE A 75 4.43 -15.88 -5.44
CA ILE A 75 3.47 -16.69 -6.20
C ILE A 75 2.34 -17.16 -5.27
N LEU A 76 2.66 -17.65 -4.07
CA LEU A 76 1.64 -18.13 -3.13
C LEU A 76 0.71 -17.00 -2.66
N PHE A 77 1.25 -15.81 -2.37
CA PHE A 77 0.47 -14.62 -2.03
C PHE A 77 -0.38 -14.12 -3.21
N PHE A 78 0.13 -14.23 -4.43
CA PHE A 78 -0.64 -13.93 -5.62
C PHE A 78 -1.81 -14.91 -5.80
N LEU A 79 -1.57 -16.21 -5.62
CA LEU A 79 -2.64 -17.22 -5.67
C LEU A 79 -3.68 -16.98 -4.57
N ASP A 80 -3.25 -16.60 -3.37
CA ASP A 80 -4.17 -16.22 -2.29
C ASP A 80 -5.03 -15.01 -2.69
N GLY A 81 -4.46 -13.94 -3.25
CA GLY A 81 -5.24 -12.78 -3.71
C GLY A 81 -6.24 -13.09 -4.83
N VAL A 82 -5.89 -14.01 -5.73
CA VAL A 82 -6.71 -14.38 -6.90
C VAL A 82 -7.83 -15.38 -6.55
N PHE A 83 -7.51 -16.40 -5.75
CA PHE A 83 -8.41 -17.53 -5.49
C PHE A 83 -9.05 -17.52 -4.11
N ASN A 84 -8.42 -16.93 -3.10
CA ASN A 84 -9.05 -16.80 -1.79
C ASN A 84 -10.12 -15.70 -1.83
N HIS A 85 -11.09 -15.80 -0.92
CA HIS A 85 -12.18 -14.82 -0.82
C HIS A 85 -12.05 -14.05 0.47
N TYR A 86 -11.88 -12.73 0.36
CA TYR A 86 -11.96 -11.81 1.49
C TYR A 86 -13.18 -10.90 1.35
N THR A 87 -13.71 -10.46 2.50
CA THR A 87 -14.50 -9.24 2.58
C THR A 87 -13.59 -8.13 3.09
N MET A 88 -13.32 -7.14 2.23
CA MET A 88 -12.37 -6.07 2.49
C MET A 88 -13.10 -4.74 2.59
N TYR A 89 -12.95 -4.08 3.73
CA TYR A 89 -13.45 -2.73 3.97
C TYR A 89 -12.31 -1.72 3.87
N TYR A 90 -12.62 -0.51 3.40
CA TYR A 90 -11.65 0.55 3.11
C TYR A 90 -12.17 1.91 3.58
N ASP A 91 -11.25 2.74 4.04
CA ASP A 91 -11.42 4.19 4.19
C ASP A 91 -10.09 4.89 3.82
N GLU A 92 -10.17 6.17 3.47
CA GLU A 92 -9.04 6.99 3.07
C GLU A 92 -8.63 7.94 4.18
N SER A 93 -7.33 8.18 4.30
CA SER A 93 -6.81 9.23 5.16
C SER A 93 -6.90 10.60 4.48
N ASN A 94 -7.17 11.64 5.28
CA ASN A 94 -6.91 13.05 4.97
C ASN A 94 -7.67 13.65 3.77
N ASN A 95 -8.57 12.90 3.10
CA ASN A 95 -9.41 13.34 1.99
C ASN A 95 -8.65 14.17 0.93
N CYS A 96 -7.37 13.85 0.70
CA CYS A 96 -6.63 14.46 -0.39
C CYS A 96 -7.21 13.90 -1.70
N LEU A 97 -7.98 14.72 -2.41
CA LEU A 97 -8.62 14.32 -3.68
C LEU A 97 -7.66 14.46 -4.86
N LYS A 98 -6.82 15.49 -4.82
CA LYS A 98 -5.74 15.74 -5.78
C LYS A 98 -4.58 16.39 -5.03
N PHE A 99 -3.36 16.10 -5.45
CA PHE A 99 -2.17 16.81 -4.98
C PHE A 99 -1.69 17.77 -6.07
N LYS A 100 -1.53 19.05 -5.74
CA LYS A 100 -1.29 20.10 -6.74
C LYS A 100 -0.61 21.34 -6.17
N PHE A 101 -0.02 22.14 -7.05
CA PHE A 101 0.33 23.52 -6.71
C PHE A 101 -0.93 24.39 -6.65
N LYS A 102 -0.97 25.32 -5.69
CA LYS A 102 -2.01 26.35 -5.53
C LYS A 102 -1.77 27.53 -6.48
N ASP A 103 -0.51 27.80 -6.78
CA ASP A 103 -0.06 28.93 -7.57
C ASP A 103 1.31 28.64 -8.22
N ALA A 104 1.84 29.65 -8.92
CA ALA A 104 3.12 29.58 -9.60
C ALA A 104 4.33 29.74 -8.66
N ASP A 105 4.11 30.06 -7.38
CA ASP A 105 5.17 30.22 -6.38
C ASP A 105 5.56 28.87 -5.75
N GLY A 106 4.87 27.78 -6.13
CA GLY A 106 5.19 26.42 -5.68
C GLY A 106 4.45 25.99 -4.41
N ASP A 107 3.50 26.80 -3.92
CA ASP A 107 2.73 26.47 -2.72
C ASP A 107 1.84 25.24 -2.95
N LEU A 108 1.93 24.24 -2.07
CA LEU A 108 1.18 22.99 -2.20
C LEU A 108 -0.21 23.10 -1.56
N ASN A 109 -1.18 22.36 -2.09
CA ASN A 109 -2.54 22.38 -1.56
C ASN A 109 -2.68 21.69 -0.19
N VAL A 110 -1.86 20.69 0.08
CA VAL A 110 -1.77 19.92 1.34
C VAL A 110 -0.32 19.75 1.76
N ASP A 111 -0.10 19.36 3.03
CA ASP A 111 1.23 18.99 3.52
C ASP A 111 1.66 17.65 2.89
N TYR A 112 2.68 17.67 2.04
CA TYR A 112 3.15 16.48 1.34
C TYR A 112 3.77 15.42 2.26
N THR A 113 4.09 15.77 3.51
CA THR A 113 4.60 14.83 4.51
C THR A 113 3.49 13.96 5.10
N GLU A 114 2.23 14.27 4.82
CA GLU A 114 1.07 13.45 5.13
C GLU A 114 0.72 12.59 3.91
N ASP A 115 1.19 11.34 3.92
CA ASP A 115 0.90 10.37 2.87
C ASP A 115 -0.62 10.21 2.67
N TYR A 116 -1.01 9.96 1.42
CA TYR A 116 -2.33 9.41 1.14
C TYR A 116 -2.34 7.94 1.53
N VAL A 117 -3.23 7.55 2.44
CA VAL A 117 -3.36 6.17 2.90
C VAL A 117 -4.77 5.66 2.63
N LEU A 118 -4.88 4.60 1.82
CA LEU A 118 -6.08 3.79 1.67
C LEU A 118 -5.91 2.54 2.55
N ALA A 119 -6.74 2.37 3.57
CA ALA A 119 -6.55 1.28 4.53
C ALA A 119 -7.86 0.80 5.14
N GLY A 120 -7.79 -0.34 5.81
CA GLY A 120 -8.95 -0.87 6.52
C GLY A 120 -8.71 -2.28 7.04
N VAL A 121 -9.77 -3.06 7.06
CA VAL A 121 -9.75 -4.43 7.54
C VAL A 121 -10.17 -5.42 6.46
N ALA A 122 -9.65 -6.63 6.54
CA ALA A 122 -9.99 -7.74 5.66
C ALA A 122 -10.25 -8.98 6.50
N PHE A 123 -11.31 -9.73 6.21
CA PHE A 123 -11.52 -11.04 6.80
C PHE A 123 -11.82 -12.10 5.75
N GLU A 124 -11.39 -13.33 6.01
CA GLU A 124 -11.63 -14.46 5.11
C GLU A 124 -13.12 -14.85 5.10
N GLY A 125 -13.65 -15.02 3.89
CA GLY A 125 -15.06 -15.34 3.65
C GLY A 125 -15.97 -14.13 3.67
N THR A 126 -17.27 -14.40 3.74
CA THR A 126 -18.36 -13.40 3.73
C THR A 126 -19.00 -13.21 5.10
N GLU A 127 -18.69 -14.09 6.06
CA GLU A 127 -19.28 -14.05 7.39
C GLU A 127 -18.50 -13.10 8.29
N SER A 128 -19.22 -12.20 8.95
CA SER A 128 -18.65 -11.26 9.92
C SER A 128 -17.92 -12.05 11.02
N PRO A 129 -16.60 -11.84 11.21
CA PRO A 129 -15.80 -12.72 12.06
C PRO A 129 -15.93 -12.37 13.55
N MET A 130 -16.60 -11.27 13.88
CA MET A 130 -16.89 -10.83 15.24
C MET A 130 -18.14 -9.94 15.31
N ASP A 131 -18.67 -9.73 16.51
CA ASP A 131 -19.70 -8.72 16.76
C ASP A 131 -19.08 -7.32 16.80
N ILE A 132 -19.11 -6.63 15.67
CA ILE A 132 -18.59 -5.26 15.55
C ILE A 132 -19.29 -4.29 16.52
N ASN A 133 -20.54 -4.53 16.92
CA ASN A 133 -21.20 -3.66 17.89
C ASN A 133 -20.55 -3.73 19.26
N ALA A 134 -20.13 -4.92 19.68
CA ALA A 134 -19.45 -5.13 20.96
C ALA A 134 -18.12 -4.37 21.03
N VAL A 135 -17.37 -4.28 19.92
CA VAL A 135 -16.13 -3.48 19.81
C VAL A 135 -16.42 -2.01 20.15
N PHE A 136 -17.38 -1.41 19.46
CA PHE A 136 -17.71 0.01 19.65
C PHE A 136 -18.35 0.29 21.02
N SER A 137 -19.06 -0.67 21.61
CA SER A 137 -19.63 -0.52 22.95
C SER A 137 -18.55 -0.37 24.04
N LYS A 138 -17.38 -1.00 23.91
CA LYS A 138 -16.24 -0.86 24.85
C LYS A 138 -15.60 0.53 24.83
N LEU A 139 -15.78 1.28 23.74
CA LEU A 139 -15.17 2.61 23.59
C LEU A 139 -15.85 3.69 24.44
N HIS A 140 -17.05 3.41 24.98
CA HIS A 140 -17.84 4.30 25.81
C HIS A 140 -17.94 5.74 25.25
N LEU A 141 -18.16 5.85 23.93
CA LEU A 141 -18.27 7.14 23.24
C LEU A 141 -19.57 7.86 23.59
N GLN A 142 -19.57 9.19 23.42
CA GLN A 142 -20.77 9.99 23.60
C GLN A 142 -21.83 9.57 22.58
N LYS A 143 -23.10 9.49 23.00
CA LYS A 143 -24.23 9.05 22.16
C LYS A 143 -24.48 9.91 20.91
N SER A 144 -23.94 11.13 20.88
CA SER A 144 -24.01 12.04 19.74
C SER A 144 -23.04 11.68 18.61
N VAL A 145 -22.06 10.80 18.85
CA VAL A 145 -21.13 10.34 17.84
C VAL A 145 -21.81 9.23 17.03
N THR A 146 -22.30 9.58 15.85
CA THR A 146 -22.95 8.66 14.90
C THR A 146 -21.97 8.07 13.89
N ASP A 147 -20.85 8.77 13.67
CA ASP A 147 -19.77 8.37 12.78
C ASP A 147 -18.44 8.42 13.56
N VAL A 148 -18.00 7.25 14.02
CA VAL A 148 -16.80 7.11 14.85
C VAL A 148 -15.56 7.14 13.96
N LYS A 149 -14.54 7.86 14.43
CA LYS A 149 -13.31 8.19 13.71
C LYS A 149 -12.14 8.17 14.70
N LEU A 150 -10.90 8.08 14.23
CA LEU A 150 -9.73 8.04 15.14
C LEU A 150 -9.72 9.20 16.15
N LYS A 151 -10.09 10.41 15.73
CA LYS A 151 -10.15 11.60 16.60
C LYS A 151 -11.03 11.41 17.85
N HIS A 152 -12.04 10.55 17.79
CA HIS A 152 -12.93 10.25 18.91
C HIS A 152 -12.28 9.32 19.95
N LEU A 153 -11.25 8.55 19.54
CA LEU A 153 -10.49 7.65 20.41
C LEU A 153 -9.33 8.37 21.11
N ILE A 154 -8.68 9.31 20.41
CA ILE A 154 -7.45 9.96 20.89
C ILE A 154 -7.70 11.39 21.39
N GLY A 155 -8.84 12.00 21.06
CA GLY A 155 -9.14 13.38 21.42
C GLY A 155 -8.29 14.40 20.66
N LYS A 156 -8.16 15.61 21.23
CA LYS A 156 -7.34 16.67 20.64
C LYS A 156 -5.86 16.36 20.84
N VAL A 157 -5.09 16.36 19.75
CA VAL A 157 -3.63 16.22 19.80
C VAL A 157 -3.02 17.49 20.43
N PRO A 158 -2.20 17.38 21.49
CA PRO A 158 -1.51 18.52 22.09
C PRO A 158 -0.56 19.20 21.10
N GLU A 159 -0.35 20.51 21.27
CA GLU A 159 0.63 21.25 20.49
C GLU A 159 2.04 20.68 20.71
N GLY A 160 2.79 20.50 19.62
CA GLY A 160 4.13 19.90 19.65
C GLY A 160 4.18 18.38 19.81
N ALA A 161 3.04 17.70 20.05
CA ALA A 161 2.97 16.24 20.10
C ALA A 161 2.71 15.66 18.70
N HIS A 162 3.40 14.57 18.37
CA HIS A 162 3.12 13.84 17.13
C HIS A 162 1.85 13.01 17.27
N LYS A 163 0.93 13.10 16.29
CA LYS A 163 -0.36 12.40 16.30
C LYS A 163 -0.22 10.88 16.51
N PHE A 164 0.79 10.25 15.91
CA PHE A 164 1.09 8.83 16.11
C PHE A 164 1.41 8.48 17.57
N LEU A 165 2.36 9.18 18.19
CA LEU A 165 2.74 8.93 19.57
C LEU A 165 1.58 9.22 20.54
N HIS A 166 0.77 10.23 20.23
CA HIS A 166 -0.46 10.54 20.97
C HIS A 166 -1.52 9.45 20.82
N ALA A 167 -1.66 8.87 19.62
CA ALA A 167 -2.58 7.76 19.38
C ALA A 167 -2.16 6.49 20.13
N LEU A 168 -0.85 6.22 20.20
CA LEU A 168 -0.29 5.12 20.99
C LEU A 168 -0.56 5.29 22.50
N ASP A 169 -0.83 6.49 23.01
CA ASP A 169 -1.16 6.72 24.42
C ASP A 169 -2.66 6.50 24.75
N SER A 170 -3.47 6.04 23.79
CA SER A 170 -4.90 5.84 24.00
C SER A 170 -5.26 4.40 24.39
N ALA A 171 -5.90 4.24 25.56
CA ALA A 171 -6.50 2.97 25.98
C ALA A 171 -7.65 2.51 25.05
N LYS A 172 -8.32 3.44 24.36
CA LYS A 172 -9.35 3.09 23.38
C LYS A 172 -8.74 2.50 22.11
N VAL A 173 -7.57 3.00 21.70
CA VAL A 173 -6.79 2.40 20.60
C VAL A 173 -6.32 1.00 21.01
N GLU A 174 -5.85 0.81 22.25
CA GLU A 174 -5.51 -0.52 22.79
C GLU A 174 -6.66 -1.51 22.65
N SER A 175 -7.87 -1.09 23.07
CA SER A 175 -9.08 -1.92 22.99
C SER A 175 -9.40 -2.33 21.55
N VAL A 176 -9.29 -1.42 20.58
CA VAL A 176 -9.58 -1.73 19.17
C VAL A 176 -8.53 -2.69 18.59
N LEU A 177 -7.25 -2.40 18.80
CA LEU A 177 -6.16 -3.25 18.27
C LEU A 177 -6.23 -4.66 18.86
N THR A 178 -6.53 -4.78 20.15
CA THR A 178 -6.70 -6.07 20.84
C THR A 178 -7.87 -6.86 20.26
N ASP A 179 -9.02 -6.20 20.05
CA ASP A 179 -10.22 -6.82 19.50
C ASP A 179 -9.97 -7.36 18.08
N ILE A 180 -9.32 -6.59 17.20
CA ILE A 180 -8.96 -7.06 15.85
C ILE A 180 -7.98 -8.23 15.93
N LEU A 181 -6.93 -8.11 16.75
CA LEU A 181 -5.88 -9.13 16.84
C LEU A 181 -6.41 -10.47 17.36
N SER A 182 -7.42 -10.45 18.24
CA SER A 182 -8.03 -11.64 18.86
C SER A 182 -8.80 -12.57 17.91
N VAL A 183 -9.03 -12.14 16.67
CA VAL A 183 -9.86 -12.85 15.69
C VAL A 183 -8.98 -13.42 14.59
N ASP A 184 -8.76 -14.72 14.54
CA ASP A 184 -7.73 -15.36 13.70
C ASP A 184 -7.81 -14.98 12.20
N ASN A 185 -9.01 -14.95 11.63
CA ASN A 185 -9.25 -14.67 10.22
C ASN A 185 -9.55 -13.19 9.91
N LEU A 186 -9.19 -12.26 10.80
CA LEU A 186 -9.32 -10.81 10.61
C LEU A 186 -7.93 -10.14 10.60
N TYR A 187 -7.72 -9.29 9.60
CA TYR A 187 -6.46 -8.64 9.25
C TYR A 187 -6.69 -7.15 9.03
N ILE A 188 -5.59 -6.38 9.06
CA ILE A 188 -5.56 -5.01 8.53
C ILE A 188 -4.86 -5.01 7.17
N HIS A 189 -5.21 -4.06 6.33
CA HIS A 189 -4.50 -3.82 5.07
C HIS A 189 -4.36 -2.32 4.84
N TRP A 190 -3.32 -1.93 4.09
CA TRP A 190 -3.03 -0.54 3.78
C TRP A 190 -2.23 -0.39 2.48
N SER A 191 -2.46 0.72 1.79
CA SER A 191 -1.63 1.28 0.74
C SER A 191 -1.27 2.72 1.14
N ALA A 192 0.02 3.07 1.13
CA ALA A 192 0.49 4.40 1.51
C ALA A 192 1.28 5.06 0.38
N ILE A 193 0.78 6.16 -0.15
CA ILE A 193 1.37 6.92 -1.24
C ILE A 193 2.00 8.19 -0.68
N ASN A 194 3.34 8.25 -0.69
CA ASN A 194 4.06 9.47 -0.39
C ASN A 194 3.89 10.50 -1.51
N LEU A 195 3.24 11.62 -1.19
CA LEU A 195 2.76 12.59 -2.17
C LEU A 195 3.90 13.20 -2.98
N LEU A 196 4.93 13.73 -2.32
CA LEU A 196 6.05 14.35 -3.03
C LEU A 196 6.88 13.32 -3.80
N TYR A 197 7.18 12.16 -3.21
CA TYR A 197 7.92 11.10 -3.92
C TYR A 197 7.18 10.67 -5.19
N TYR A 198 5.90 10.35 -5.08
CA TYR A 198 5.07 9.92 -6.21
C TYR A 198 5.00 11.01 -7.29
N SER A 199 4.96 12.28 -6.89
CA SER A 199 4.97 13.40 -7.85
C SER A 199 6.28 13.58 -8.59
N LEU A 200 7.40 13.05 -8.09
CA LEU A 200 8.73 13.24 -8.67
C LEU A 200 9.22 12.05 -9.50
N VAL A 201 8.61 10.86 -9.36
CA VAL A 201 9.10 9.66 -10.05
C VAL A 201 9.04 9.80 -11.57
N ASP A 202 8.04 10.52 -12.09
CA ASP A 202 7.85 10.74 -13.53
C ASP A 202 9.00 11.52 -14.18
N ILE A 203 9.71 12.36 -13.42
CA ILE A 203 10.93 13.02 -13.89
C ILE A 203 11.98 11.97 -14.24
N VAL A 204 12.16 11.02 -13.33
CA VAL A 204 13.16 9.98 -13.44
C VAL A 204 12.75 8.95 -14.49
N ASP A 205 11.48 8.52 -14.48
CA ASP A 205 10.91 7.60 -15.48
C ASP A 205 10.96 8.19 -16.91
N SER A 206 10.88 9.52 -17.06
CA SER A 206 10.95 10.19 -18.36
C SER A 206 12.35 10.26 -18.95
N VAL A 207 13.39 10.35 -18.11
CA VAL A 207 14.75 10.63 -18.58
C VAL A 207 15.65 9.41 -18.55
N LEU A 208 15.38 8.42 -17.68
CA LEU A 208 16.24 7.27 -17.54
C LEU A 208 16.15 6.32 -18.73
N SER A 209 17.30 6.08 -19.34
CA SER A 209 17.46 5.07 -20.39
C SER A 209 17.80 3.66 -19.87
N VAL A 210 18.21 3.53 -18.60
CA VAL A 210 18.69 2.27 -18.01
C VAL A 210 17.92 1.95 -16.73
N PRO A 211 17.34 0.74 -16.60
CA PRO A 211 16.60 0.35 -15.38
C PRO A 211 17.46 0.16 -14.13
N VAL A 212 18.77 -0.02 -14.30
CA VAL A 212 19.72 -0.17 -13.19
C VAL A 212 19.80 1.17 -12.46
N TYR A 213 19.62 1.15 -11.13
CA TYR A 213 19.55 2.33 -10.25
C TYR A 213 18.25 3.14 -10.28
N HIS A 214 17.19 2.65 -10.92
CA HIS A 214 15.96 3.43 -11.08
C HIS A 214 15.38 3.88 -9.73
N ASN A 215 15.29 2.97 -8.76
CA ASN A 215 14.79 3.29 -7.42
C ASN A 215 15.74 4.19 -6.64
N GLU A 216 17.05 3.97 -6.77
CA GLU A 216 18.09 4.77 -6.12
C GLU A 216 18.06 6.22 -6.62
N ILE A 217 17.87 6.43 -7.92
CA ILE A 217 17.79 7.77 -8.52
C ILE A 217 16.48 8.47 -8.12
N LYS A 218 15.35 7.76 -8.09
CA LYS A 218 14.09 8.31 -7.55
C LYS A 218 14.26 8.77 -6.10
N ASN A 219 14.95 7.96 -5.29
CA ASN A 219 15.19 8.28 -3.89
C ASN A 219 16.21 9.41 -3.68
N VAL A 220 17.27 9.49 -4.49
CA VAL A 220 18.22 10.61 -4.40
C VAL A 220 17.55 11.93 -4.81
N LEU A 221 16.75 11.92 -5.88
CA LEU A 221 15.96 13.08 -6.30
C LEU A 221 15.03 13.54 -5.19
N PHE A 222 14.23 12.61 -4.63
CA PHE A 222 13.32 12.91 -3.52
C PHE A 222 14.05 13.46 -2.29
N LYS A 223 15.16 12.84 -1.90
CA LYS A 223 15.98 13.26 -0.75
C LYS A 223 16.39 14.72 -0.86
N TYR A 224 16.94 15.12 -2.01
CA TYR A 224 17.41 16.49 -2.19
C TYR A 224 16.29 17.47 -2.50
N ALA A 225 15.22 17.04 -3.17
CA ALA A 225 14.02 17.87 -3.37
C ALA A 225 13.38 18.25 -2.03
N LYS A 226 13.31 17.32 -1.08
CA LYS A 226 12.84 17.59 0.29
C LYS A 226 13.77 18.55 1.05
N ARG A 227 15.09 18.45 0.83
CA ARG A 227 16.08 19.31 1.52
C ARG A 227 16.06 20.75 1.00
N ASP A 228 15.65 20.94 -0.25
CA ASP A 228 15.68 22.21 -0.97
C ASP A 228 14.29 22.56 -1.55
N GLU A 229 13.24 22.26 -0.79
CA GLU A 229 11.84 22.40 -1.22
C GLU A 229 11.48 23.84 -1.60
N GLU A 230 12.07 24.81 -0.90
CA GLU A 230 11.89 26.25 -1.14
C GLU A 230 12.39 26.70 -2.52
N TYR A 231 13.27 25.93 -3.16
CA TYR A 231 13.77 26.21 -4.51
C TYR A 231 13.10 25.33 -5.56
N ILE A 232 13.04 24.02 -5.32
CA ILE A 232 12.61 23.06 -6.35
C ILE A 232 11.10 23.14 -6.61
N LEU A 233 10.26 23.37 -5.60
CA LEU A 233 8.81 23.46 -5.79
C LEU A 233 8.42 24.67 -6.66
N PRO A 234 8.93 25.90 -6.43
CA PRO A 234 8.72 27.01 -7.34
C PRO A 234 9.24 26.74 -8.76
N LEU A 235 10.40 26.09 -8.90
CA LEU A 235 10.95 25.74 -10.22
C LEU A 235 9.97 24.83 -10.98
N LEU A 236 9.47 23.77 -10.34
CA LEU A 236 8.49 22.87 -10.96
C LEU A 236 7.19 23.61 -11.34
N ALA A 237 6.66 24.44 -10.44
CA ALA A 237 5.44 25.22 -10.68
C ALA A 237 5.61 26.23 -11.83
N GLN A 238 6.77 26.87 -11.96
CA GLN A 238 7.08 27.80 -13.05
C GLN A 238 6.95 27.15 -14.43
N TYR A 239 7.32 25.88 -14.54
CA TYR A 239 7.21 25.10 -15.78
C TYR A 239 5.87 24.36 -15.92
N LYS A 240 4.89 24.64 -15.05
CA LYS A 240 3.56 24.01 -15.04
C LYS A 240 3.60 22.50 -14.81
N TYR A 241 4.65 22.01 -14.17
CA TYR A 241 4.87 20.59 -13.90
C TYR A 241 3.60 19.94 -13.31
N PRO A 242 3.22 18.72 -13.76
CA PRO A 242 3.93 17.84 -14.70
C PRO A 242 3.57 18.09 -16.19
N ASN A 243 3.04 19.25 -16.56
CA ASN A 243 2.69 19.58 -17.96
C ASN A 243 3.69 20.56 -18.60
N ILE A 244 4.89 20.08 -18.91
CA ILE A 244 5.95 20.90 -19.50
C ILE A 244 5.59 21.22 -20.96
N ASP A 245 5.52 22.51 -21.29
CA ASP A 245 5.32 22.94 -22.68
C ASP A 245 6.42 22.33 -23.58
N PRO A 246 6.09 21.67 -24.71
CA PRO A 246 7.08 21.07 -25.59
C PRO A 246 8.19 22.02 -26.07
N SER A 247 7.89 23.32 -26.20
CA SER A 247 8.88 24.36 -26.53
C SER A 247 9.83 24.72 -25.38
N LYS A 248 9.49 24.31 -24.15
CA LYS A 248 10.21 24.58 -22.90
C LYS A 248 10.90 23.36 -22.29
N ILE A 249 10.76 22.17 -22.87
CA ILE A 249 11.42 20.94 -22.38
C ILE A 249 12.92 21.16 -22.16
N LYS A 250 13.62 21.76 -23.14
CA LYS A 250 15.05 22.05 -23.02
C LYS A 250 15.33 23.00 -21.85
N ASP A 251 14.59 24.11 -21.76
CA ASP A 251 14.77 25.10 -20.69
C ASP A 251 14.55 24.46 -19.31
N TYR A 252 13.49 23.66 -19.16
CA TYR A 252 13.17 22.89 -17.95
C TYR A 252 14.29 21.93 -17.56
N CYS A 253 14.73 21.05 -18.48
CA CYS A 253 15.77 20.06 -18.18
C CYS A 253 17.09 20.73 -17.77
N PHE A 254 17.46 21.86 -18.41
CA PHE A 254 18.67 22.59 -18.04
C PHE A 254 18.52 23.33 -16.70
N ALA A 255 17.32 23.82 -16.35
CA ALA A 255 17.06 24.37 -15.02
C ALA A 255 17.20 23.29 -13.92
N MET A 256 16.68 22.08 -14.15
CA MET A 256 16.86 20.93 -13.24
C MET A 256 18.34 20.53 -13.12
N VAL A 257 19.09 20.58 -14.22
CA VAL A 257 20.55 20.35 -14.23
C VAL A 257 21.26 21.38 -13.37
N ASP A 258 20.95 22.67 -13.55
CA ASP A 258 21.58 23.75 -12.79
C ASP A 258 21.27 23.61 -11.30
N TRP A 259 20.05 23.20 -10.94
CA TRP A 259 19.71 22.85 -9.56
C TRP A 259 20.60 21.72 -9.03
N ILE A 260 20.71 20.60 -9.75
CA ILE A 260 21.55 19.45 -9.35
C ILE A 260 23.02 19.85 -9.19
N GLU A 261 23.56 20.70 -10.07
CA GLU A 261 24.95 21.18 -9.99
C GLU A 261 25.26 21.97 -8.72
N ASN A 262 24.24 22.57 -8.08
CA ASN A 262 24.39 23.32 -6.84
C ASN A 262 24.13 22.48 -5.58
N ILE A 263 23.74 21.22 -5.72
CA ILE A 263 23.58 20.30 -4.58
C ILE A 263 24.97 19.91 -4.06
N VAL A 264 25.15 20.02 -2.74
CA VAL A 264 26.26 19.38 -2.03
C VAL A 264 25.83 17.96 -1.64
N PRO A 265 26.38 16.89 -2.26
CA PRO A 265 26.00 15.52 -1.94
C PRO A 265 26.48 15.12 -0.55
N ASP A 266 25.77 14.19 0.09
CA ASP A 266 26.11 13.75 1.45
C ASP A 266 27.21 12.69 1.44
N ASP A 267 27.28 11.90 0.36
CA ASP A 267 28.28 10.87 0.15
C ASP A 267 28.58 10.62 -1.35
N VAL A 268 29.56 9.78 -1.62
CA VAL A 268 30.03 9.43 -2.97
C VAL A 268 28.96 8.71 -3.80
N LYS A 269 28.06 7.96 -3.15
CA LYS A 269 26.97 7.27 -3.85
C LYS A 269 25.95 8.29 -4.34
N ASP A 270 25.57 9.25 -3.49
CA ASP A 270 24.68 10.33 -3.87
C ASP A 270 25.29 11.21 -4.97
N GLU A 271 26.58 11.53 -4.88
CA GLU A 271 27.31 12.24 -5.94
C GLU A 271 27.22 11.51 -7.29
N PHE A 272 27.45 10.20 -7.29
CA PHE A 272 27.32 9.37 -8.50
C PHE A 272 25.90 9.36 -9.06
N LEU A 273 24.88 9.16 -8.22
CA LEU A 273 23.48 9.07 -8.66
C LEU A 273 22.96 10.42 -9.19
N LEU A 274 23.32 11.52 -8.52
CA LEU A 274 22.99 12.88 -8.98
C LEU A 274 23.67 13.22 -10.30
N GLU A 275 24.97 12.87 -10.45
CA GLU A 275 25.67 13.07 -11.70
C GLU A 275 25.05 12.25 -12.83
N PHE A 276 24.61 11.02 -12.56
CA PHE A 276 23.90 10.19 -13.52
C PHE A 276 22.60 10.87 -13.98
N LEU A 277 21.75 11.27 -13.04
CA LEU A 277 20.49 11.97 -13.34
C LEU A 277 20.74 13.26 -14.12
N ARG A 278 21.77 14.02 -13.77
CA ARG A 278 22.18 15.25 -14.47
C ARG A 278 22.51 14.97 -15.94
N GLN A 279 23.23 13.89 -16.25
CA GLN A 279 23.57 13.54 -17.63
C GLN A 279 22.35 13.09 -18.43
N GLU A 280 21.45 12.30 -17.84
CA GLU A 280 20.20 11.90 -18.49
C GLU A 280 19.30 13.11 -18.77
N LEU A 281 19.13 14.03 -17.82
CA LEU A 281 18.42 15.30 -18.04
C LEU A 281 19.04 16.13 -19.17
N LYS A 282 20.38 16.24 -19.23
CA LYS A 282 21.07 16.93 -20.34
C LYS A 282 20.79 16.26 -21.68
N ALA A 283 20.74 14.93 -21.73
CA ALA A 283 20.47 14.18 -22.94
C ALA A 283 19.01 14.35 -23.39
N SER A 284 18.05 14.16 -22.49
CA SER A 284 16.61 14.32 -22.74
C SER A 284 16.25 15.75 -23.13
N GLY A 285 16.79 16.75 -22.44
CA GLY A 285 16.60 18.17 -22.78
C GLY A 285 17.14 18.54 -24.18
N LYS A 286 18.23 17.92 -24.64
CA LYS A 286 18.74 18.11 -26.01
C LYS A 286 17.87 17.42 -27.07
N LYS A 287 17.28 16.28 -26.74
CA LYS A 287 16.34 15.55 -27.61
C LYS A 287 14.96 16.21 -27.64
N GLY A 288 14.58 16.92 -26.58
CA GLY A 288 13.24 17.45 -26.39
C GLY A 288 12.23 16.35 -26.06
N ASP A 289 12.64 15.35 -25.27
CA ASP A 289 11.85 14.14 -25.00
C ASP A 289 11.74 13.88 -23.50
N VAL A 290 10.52 14.02 -22.97
CA VAL A 290 10.15 13.78 -21.55
C VAL A 290 8.72 13.21 -21.49
N PRO A 291 8.52 11.93 -21.86
CA PRO A 291 7.22 11.39 -22.24
C PRO A 291 6.15 11.42 -21.14
N PHE A 292 6.54 11.39 -19.85
CA PHE A 292 5.58 11.46 -18.75
C PHE A 292 5.35 12.88 -18.23
N LEU A 293 6.04 13.88 -18.80
CA LEU A 293 5.98 15.29 -18.36
C LEU A 293 5.31 16.21 -19.38
N VAL A 294 4.53 15.67 -20.31
CA VAL A 294 3.80 16.42 -21.35
C VAL A 294 2.36 15.91 -21.43
N ASP A 295 1.46 16.74 -21.96
CA ASP A 295 0.03 16.42 -22.13
C ASP A 295 -0.69 16.06 -20.80
N ASN A 296 -0.21 16.62 -19.69
CA ASN A 296 -0.82 16.51 -18.36
C ASN A 296 -1.67 17.75 -18.03
N GLU A 297 -2.37 17.74 -16.88
CA GLU A 297 -3.04 18.94 -16.37
C GLU A 297 -2.01 19.89 -15.71
N ASP A 298 -2.04 21.19 -16.05
CA ASP A 298 -1.16 22.20 -15.47
C ASP A 298 -1.24 22.14 -13.93
N HIS A 299 -0.07 22.05 -13.27
CA HIS A 299 0.07 22.12 -11.81
C HIS A 299 -0.56 20.97 -11.00
N VAL A 300 -1.15 19.96 -11.64
CA VAL A 300 -1.72 18.79 -10.95
C VAL A 300 -0.68 17.69 -10.88
N LEU A 301 -0.09 17.54 -9.68
CA LEU A 301 0.99 16.60 -9.41
C LEU A 301 0.48 15.15 -9.30
N ILE A 302 -0.70 14.97 -8.72
CA ILE A 302 -1.40 13.68 -8.64
C ILE A 302 -2.88 13.93 -8.93
N ASP A 303 -3.37 13.37 -10.03
CA ASP A 303 -4.75 13.48 -10.47
C ASP A 303 -5.63 12.37 -9.90
N GLY A 304 -5.86 12.44 -8.59
CA GLY A 304 -6.66 11.47 -7.87
C GLY A 304 -5.97 10.14 -7.60
N PHE A 305 -6.69 9.29 -6.88
CA PHE A 305 -6.13 8.05 -6.31
C PHE A 305 -6.88 6.80 -6.79
N ALA A 306 -7.75 6.90 -7.79
CA ALA A 306 -8.52 5.76 -8.31
C ALA A 306 -7.62 4.60 -8.76
N ALA A 307 -6.41 4.87 -9.24
CA ALA A 307 -5.42 3.85 -9.58
C ALA A 307 -5.05 2.95 -8.37
N ASP A 308 -5.02 3.50 -7.16
CA ASP A 308 -4.74 2.74 -5.94
C ASP A 308 -5.88 1.76 -5.63
N TYR A 309 -7.14 2.20 -5.76
CA TYR A 309 -8.33 1.36 -5.59
C TYR A 309 -8.35 0.22 -6.60
N ARG A 310 -8.09 0.56 -7.88
CA ARG A 310 -7.94 -0.44 -8.94
C ARG A 310 -6.84 -1.43 -8.59
N SER A 311 -5.67 -0.98 -8.16
CA SER A 311 -4.57 -1.85 -7.72
C SER A 311 -5.02 -2.81 -6.61
N ARG A 312 -5.74 -2.34 -5.57
CA ARG A 312 -6.26 -3.20 -4.51
C ARG A 312 -7.20 -4.28 -5.04
N MET A 313 -8.13 -3.90 -5.92
CA MET A 313 -9.05 -4.83 -6.60
C MET A 313 -8.33 -5.81 -7.51
N GLY A 314 -7.30 -5.34 -8.22
CA GLY A 314 -6.48 -6.14 -9.11
C GLY A 314 -5.57 -7.13 -8.39
N ILE A 315 -5.26 -6.92 -7.13
CA ILE A 315 -4.50 -7.87 -6.30
C ILE A 315 -5.43 -8.91 -5.68
N PHE A 316 -6.54 -8.45 -5.09
CA PHE A 316 -7.49 -9.30 -4.36
C PHE A 316 -8.72 -9.62 -5.21
N GLN A 317 -8.50 -10.06 -6.45
CA GLN A 317 -9.55 -10.26 -7.45
C GLN A 317 -10.62 -11.29 -7.04
N GLY A 318 -10.30 -12.21 -6.12
CA GLY A 318 -11.27 -13.15 -5.58
C GLY A 318 -12.25 -12.55 -4.56
N SER A 319 -12.09 -11.28 -4.19
CA SER A 319 -12.69 -10.68 -2.99
C SER A 319 -13.84 -9.71 -3.27
N THR A 320 -14.56 -9.38 -2.19
CA THR A 320 -15.54 -8.29 -2.15
C THR A 320 -14.91 -7.06 -1.51
N HIS A 321 -14.93 -5.94 -2.23
CA HIS A 321 -14.38 -4.66 -1.80
C HIS A 321 -15.50 -3.68 -1.42
N ILE A 322 -15.38 -3.06 -0.26
CA ILE A 322 -16.40 -2.16 0.30
C ILE A 322 -15.70 -0.87 0.73
N PHE A 323 -15.87 0.18 -0.06
CA PHE A 323 -15.24 1.48 0.15
C PHE A 323 -16.20 2.46 0.84
N ASP A 324 -15.68 3.38 1.67
CA ASP A 324 -16.47 4.54 2.09
C ASP A 324 -16.77 5.44 0.88
N GLU A 325 -17.86 6.19 0.92
CA GLU A 325 -18.26 7.04 -0.19
C GLU A 325 -17.28 8.21 -0.41
N ILE A 326 -16.72 8.28 -1.62
CA ILE A 326 -15.86 9.36 -2.10
C ILE A 326 -16.19 9.69 -3.57
N SER A 327 -16.82 10.83 -3.80
CA SER A 327 -17.40 11.20 -5.10
C SER A 327 -16.42 11.11 -6.28
N GLU A 328 -15.21 11.63 -6.10
CA GLU A 328 -14.23 11.78 -7.16
C GLU A 328 -13.69 10.42 -7.63
N VAL A 329 -13.47 9.49 -6.70
CA VAL A 329 -13.00 8.14 -7.05
C VAL A 329 -14.16 7.31 -7.60
N GLN A 330 -15.35 7.44 -7.04
CA GLN A 330 -16.56 6.79 -7.54
C GLN A 330 -16.80 7.11 -9.01
N GLU A 331 -16.80 8.40 -9.36
CA GLU A 331 -17.01 8.85 -10.74
C GLU A 331 -15.98 8.25 -11.70
N VAL A 332 -14.71 8.17 -11.30
CA VAL A 332 -13.62 7.59 -12.12
C VAL A 332 -13.77 6.07 -12.28
N LEU A 333 -14.14 5.35 -11.21
CA LEU A 333 -14.32 3.90 -11.25
C LEU A 333 -15.60 3.49 -11.99
N GLU A 334 -16.66 4.29 -11.92
CA GLU A 334 -17.91 4.04 -12.65
C GLU A 334 -17.82 4.41 -14.13
N SER A 335 -17.07 5.46 -14.49
CA SER A 335 -16.91 5.91 -15.88
C SER A 335 -15.89 5.12 -16.68
N THR A 336 -14.94 4.46 -16.01
CA THR A 336 -13.86 3.69 -16.64
C THR A 336 -13.86 2.26 -16.09
N PRO A 337 -14.56 1.33 -16.78
CA PRO A 337 -14.59 -0.07 -16.40
C PRO A 337 -13.19 -0.66 -16.34
N ILE A 338 -12.97 -1.57 -15.39
CA ILE A 338 -11.69 -2.25 -15.13
C ILE A 338 -11.39 -3.34 -16.20
N ASP A 339 -12.23 -3.45 -17.22
CA ASP A 339 -12.21 -4.53 -18.21
C ASP A 339 -10.88 -4.57 -18.97
N GLY A 340 -10.11 -5.65 -18.78
CA GLY A 340 -8.86 -5.90 -19.50
C GLY A 340 -7.61 -5.27 -18.89
N GLU A 341 -7.70 -4.55 -17.75
CA GLU A 341 -6.54 -4.03 -17.03
C GLU A 341 -5.85 -5.09 -16.15
N PHE A 342 -6.60 -6.10 -15.70
CA PHE A 342 -6.10 -7.18 -14.84
C PHE A 342 -6.09 -8.52 -15.55
N LEU A 343 -5.17 -9.40 -15.10
CA LEU A 343 -5.05 -10.78 -15.57
C LEU A 343 -6.40 -11.51 -15.48
N PHE A 344 -7.16 -11.30 -14.40
CA PHE A 344 -8.51 -11.83 -14.24
C PHE A 344 -9.44 -10.72 -13.73
N ASN A 345 -10.64 -10.60 -14.32
CA ASN A 345 -11.61 -9.55 -13.97
C ASN A 345 -12.73 -10.13 -13.10
N ARG A 346 -12.51 -10.24 -11.78
CA ARG A 346 -13.48 -10.86 -10.85
C ARG A 346 -13.73 -10.09 -9.55
N ALA A 347 -12.98 -9.04 -9.27
CA ALA A 347 -13.19 -8.25 -8.07
C ALA A 347 -14.62 -7.67 -8.10
N THR A 348 -15.35 -7.85 -7.01
CA THR A 348 -16.62 -7.15 -6.83
C THR A 348 -16.40 -5.98 -5.91
N PHE A 349 -16.96 -4.82 -6.23
CA PHE A 349 -16.86 -3.66 -5.37
C PHE A 349 -18.18 -2.93 -5.23
N ARG A 350 -18.32 -2.22 -4.12
CA ARG A 350 -19.40 -1.26 -3.90
C ARG A 350 -18.94 -0.18 -2.93
N PHE A 351 -19.70 0.89 -2.91
CA PHE A 351 -19.54 1.98 -1.96
C PHE A 351 -20.67 1.96 -0.92
N GLU A 352 -20.34 2.27 0.32
CA GLU A 352 -21.28 2.37 1.44
C GLU A 352 -20.98 3.62 2.26
N LYS A 353 -21.98 4.16 2.94
CA LYS A 353 -21.78 5.30 3.86
C LYS A 353 -21.22 4.82 5.19
N SER A 354 -20.10 5.39 5.62
CA SER A 354 -19.50 5.16 6.94
C SER A 354 -20.47 5.36 8.11
N HIS A 355 -21.39 6.31 8.02
CA HIS A 355 -22.47 6.49 9.01
C HIS A 355 -23.29 5.21 9.28
N ASP A 356 -23.53 4.39 8.24
CA ASP A 356 -24.37 3.21 8.31
C ASP A 356 -23.58 1.91 8.51
N SER A 357 -22.24 1.97 8.50
CA SER A 357 -21.36 0.81 8.56
C SER A 357 -20.26 0.96 9.61
N LYS A 358 -20.40 0.24 10.72
CA LYS A 358 -19.35 0.19 11.77
C LYS A 358 -18.03 -0.41 11.28
N TRP A 359 -18.06 -1.21 10.23
CA TRP A 359 -16.85 -1.74 9.59
C TRP A 359 -16.09 -0.64 8.87
N LEU A 360 -16.78 0.27 8.16
CA LEU A 360 -16.16 1.46 7.59
C LEU A 360 -15.65 2.43 8.68
N GLN A 361 -16.39 2.62 9.78
CA GLN A 361 -15.90 3.40 10.92
C GLN A 361 -14.66 2.79 11.59
N LEU A 362 -14.54 1.45 11.57
CA LEU A 362 -13.32 0.76 12.00
C LEU A 362 -12.17 1.04 11.01
N CYS A 363 -12.47 1.11 9.71
CA CYS A 363 -11.49 1.49 8.69
C CYS A 363 -10.99 2.92 8.87
N ASP A 364 -11.83 3.90 9.23
CA ASP A 364 -11.36 5.27 9.58
C ASP A 364 -10.32 5.23 10.71
N ILE A 365 -10.57 4.41 11.74
CA ILE A 365 -9.64 4.26 12.86
C ILE A 365 -8.32 3.67 12.37
N VAL A 366 -8.36 2.60 11.57
CA VAL A 366 -7.15 1.96 11.01
C VAL A 366 -6.41 2.90 10.08
N ALA A 367 -7.08 3.50 9.10
CA ALA A 367 -6.52 4.46 8.15
C ALA A 367 -5.93 5.67 8.87
N GLY A 368 -6.59 6.19 9.90
CA GLY A 368 -6.07 7.28 10.73
C GLY A 368 -4.80 6.90 11.50
N ILE A 369 -4.71 5.67 12.02
CA ILE A 369 -3.51 5.16 12.71
C ILE A 369 -2.37 5.03 11.70
N MET A 370 -2.61 4.37 10.57
CA MET A 370 -1.62 4.14 9.52
C MET A 370 -1.13 5.46 8.91
N ALA A 371 -2.01 6.40 8.61
CA ALA A 371 -1.64 7.73 8.15
C ALA A 371 -0.76 8.46 9.16
N SER A 372 -1.12 8.43 10.45
CA SER A 372 -0.28 9.04 11.48
C SER A 372 1.09 8.37 11.60
N PHE A 373 1.17 7.04 11.42
CA PHE A 373 2.42 6.28 11.40
C PHE A 373 3.31 6.69 10.23
N PHE A 374 2.78 6.79 9.01
CA PHE A 374 3.56 7.21 7.84
C PHE A 374 3.96 8.70 7.91
N THR A 375 3.08 9.57 8.41
CA THR A 375 3.45 10.97 8.71
C THR A 375 4.60 11.04 9.71
N PHE A 376 4.59 10.21 10.76
CA PHE A 376 5.71 10.13 11.70
C PHE A 376 6.98 9.75 10.96
N ALA A 377 6.94 8.67 10.18
CA ALA A 377 8.08 8.18 9.42
C ALA A 377 8.64 9.19 8.41
N ASN A 378 7.80 10.08 7.87
CA ASN A 378 8.24 11.16 6.99
C ASN A 378 8.90 12.33 7.72
N ARG A 379 8.55 12.59 8.97
CA ARG A 379 8.97 13.80 9.71
C ARG A 379 10.15 13.57 10.65
N VAL A 380 10.52 12.33 10.92
CA VAL A 380 11.66 11.99 11.78
C VAL A 380 12.75 11.23 11.03
N THR A 381 13.97 11.27 11.56
CA THR A 381 15.09 10.46 11.07
C THR A 381 15.38 9.32 12.04
N VAL A 382 16.09 8.29 11.59
CA VAL A 382 16.51 7.15 12.42
C VAL A 382 17.22 7.61 13.70
N GLU A 383 18.09 8.62 13.62
CA GLU A 383 18.84 9.16 14.76
C GLU A 383 17.92 9.81 15.80
N LYS A 384 16.82 10.43 15.35
CA LYS A 384 15.83 11.08 16.23
C LYS A 384 14.84 10.09 16.83
N VAL A 385 14.58 8.97 16.15
CA VAL A 385 13.64 7.94 16.61
C VAL A 385 14.15 7.25 17.88
N VAL A 386 15.45 6.95 17.96
CA VAL A 386 16.07 6.26 19.10
C VAL A 386 15.77 6.95 20.46
N PRO A 387 16.07 8.25 20.67
CA PRO A 387 15.74 8.91 21.92
C PRO A 387 14.23 9.01 22.17
N MET A 388 13.40 9.15 21.13
CA MET A 388 11.94 9.17 21.28
C MET A 388 11.42 7.83 21.85
N ILE A 389 11.92 6.71 21.34
CA ILE A 389 11.57 5.37 21.84
C ILE A 389 11.91 5.22 23.32
N GLY A 390 13.07 5.75 23.75
CA GLY A 390 13.47 5.72 25.16
C GLY A 390 12.54 6.47 26.10
N THR A 391 11.66 7.32 25.57
CA THR A 391 10.68 8.12 26.34
C THR A 391 9.26 7.60 26.27
N LEU A 392 9.00 6.49 25.55
CA LEU A 392 7.66 5.91 25.47
C LEU A 392 7.18 5.44 26.86
N ASN A 393 5.94 5.79 27.19
CA ASN A 393 5.28 5.26 28.38
C ASN A 393 4.76 3.83 28.14
N GLU A 394 4.32 3.16 29.21
CA GLU A 394 3.86 1.76 29.11
C GLU A 394 2.63 1.56 28.21
N GLN A 395 1.71 2.54 28.17
CA GLN A 395 0.56 2.50 27.27
C GLN A 395 0.99 2.54 25.80
N GLN A 396 1.94 3.41 25.47
CA GLN A 396 2.50 3.54 24.14
C GLN A 396 3.27 2.27 23.72
N LYS A 397 4.04 1.65 24.62
CA LYS A 397 4.74 0.40 24.35
C LYS A 397 3.78 -0.75 24.04
N ARG A 398 2.73 -0.91 24.85
CA ARG A 398 1.68 -1.92 24.60
C ARG A 398 1.00 -1.73 23.26
N ASN A 399 0.57 -0.50 22.96
CA ASN A 399 -0.09 -0.19 21.70
C ASN A 399 0.84 -0.37 20.48
N LEU A 400 2.12 -0.05 20.62
CA LEU A 400 3.09 -0.27 19.55
C LEU A 400 3.33 -1.77 19.30
N SER A 401 3.41 -2.57 20.38
CA SER A 401 3.47 -4.03 20.29
C SER A 401 2.24 -4.62 19.60
N LEU A 402 1.03 -4.18 19.99
CA LEU A 402 -0.22 -4.61 19.37
C LEU A 402 -0.29 -4.25 17.88
N LEU A 403 0.07 -3.02 17.52
CA LEU A 403 0.11 -2.58 16.13
C LEU A 403 1.09 -3.40 15.31
N HIS A 404 2.31 -3.63 15.83
CA HIS A 404 3.31 -4.47 15.17
C HIS A 404 2.79 -5.90 14.95
N ARG A 405 2.22 -6.53 15.98
CA ARG A 405 1.67 -7.90 15.89
C ARG A 405 0.55 -7.98 14.85
N LEU A 406 -0.29 -6.96 14.76
CA LEU A 406 -1.39 -6.90 13.80
C LEU A 406 -0.90 -6.67 12.36
N MET A 407 0.07 -5.76 12.15
CA MET A 407 0.75 -5.58 10.87
C MET A 407 1.40 -6.89 10.42
N LYS A 408 2.18 -7.53 11.31
CA LYS A 408 2.86 -8.80 11.05
C LYS A 408 1.89 -9.93 10.72
N LYS A 409 0.84 -10.11 11.52
CA LYS A 409 -0.22 -11.11 11.26
C LYS A 409 -0.81 -10.94 9.85
N SER A 410 -1.00 -9.71 9.43
CA SER A 410 -1.54 -9.40 8.10
C SER A 410 -0.53 -9.69 7.00
N THR A 411 0.70 -9.21 7.12
CA THR A 411 1.75 -9.45 6.10
C THR A 411 2.17 -10.92 5.99
N ASP A 412 2.14 -11.66 7.11
CA ASP A 412 2.41 -13.11 7.12
C ASP A 412 1.28 -13.89 6.42
N LYS A 413 0.04 -13.37 6.46
CA LYS A 413 -1.10 -13.95 5.74
C LYS A 413 -1.00 -13.67 4.24
N ASN A 414 -0.82 -12.40 3.87
CA ASN A 414 -0.59 -11.99 2.49
C ASN A 414 0.23 -10.70 2.47
N MET A 415 1.44 -10.75 1.90
CA MET A 415 2.32 -9.58 1.85
C MET A 415 1.67 -8.37 1.15
N PHE A 416 0.73 -8.60 0.22
CA PHE A 416 0.04 -7.53 -0.50
C PHE A 416 -1.04 -6.83 0.33
N PHE A 417 -1.31 -7.27 1.56
CA PHE A 417 -2.03 -6.44 2.52
C PHE A 417 -1.24 -5.17 2.89
N ALA A 418 0.07 -5.14 2.66
CA ALA A 418 0.90 -3.95 2.84
C ALA A 418 1.44 -3.45 1.50
N GLN A 419 1.09 -2.22 1.14
CA GLN A 419 1.71 -1.49 0.05
C GLN A 419 2.14 -0.10 0.53
N LYS A 420 3.25 0.38 -0.02
CA LYS A 420 3.71 1.75 0.22
C LYS A 420 4.66 2.22 -0.88
N SER A 421 4.76 3.53 -1.07
CA SER A 421 5.78 4.14 -1.92
C SER A 421 7.19 3.65 -1.52
N ASN A 422 8.05 3.49 -2.51
CA ASN A 422 9.42 3.00 -2.32
C ASN A 422 10.38 4.10 -1.82
N VAL A 423 10.00 4.78 -0.74
CA VAL A 423 10.78 5.85 -0.12
C VAL A 423 11.75 5.25 0.90
N PHE A 424 13.05 5.25 0.61
CA PHE A 424 14.07 4.58 1.43
C PHE A 424 14.15 5.17 2.84
N SER A 425 14.21 6.49 2.97
CA SER A 425 14.31 7.16 4.28
C SER A 425 13.10 6.90 5.18
N GLN A 426 11.89 6.90 4.61
CA GLN A 426 10.67 6.52 5.32
C GLN A 426 10.71 5.03 5.72
N THR A 427 11.15 4.16 4.79
CA THR A 427 11.27 2.71 5.03
C THR A 427 12.20 2.40 6.20
N GLU A 428 13.34 3.06 6.29
CA GLU A 428 14.29 2.89 7.39
C GLU A 428 13.66 3.19 8.74
N VAL A 429 12.87 4.27 8.82
CA VAL A 429 12.13 4.64 10.03
C VAL A 429 11.04 3.64 10.36
N CYS A 430 10.22 3.25 9.37
CA CYS A 430 9.18 2.22 9.56
C CYS A 430 9.79 0.91 10.09
N SER A 431 10.86 0.41 9.47
CA SER A 431 11.54 -0.81 9.89
C SER A 431 12.15 -0.71 11.28
N LEU A 432 12.65 0.47 11.69
CA LEU A 432 13.11 0.66 13.07
C LEU A 432 11.95 0.59 14.06
N ILE A 433 10.83 1.23 13.77
CA ILE A 433 9.64 1.22 14.64
C ILE A 433 9.07 -0.20 14.75
N GLU A 434 9.03 -0.95 13.66
CA GLU A 434 8.58 -2.35 13.65
C GLU A 434 9.47 -3.24 14.54
N LYS A 435 10.80 -3.11 14.44
CA LYS A 435 11.74 -3.83 15.32
C LYS A 435 11.54 -3.50 16.80
N VAL A 436 11.18 -2.26 17.09
CA VAL A 436 10.90 -1.80 18.46
C VAL A 436 9.58 -2.38 18.97
N GLY A 437 8.56 -2.41 18.12
CA GLY A 437 7.29 -3.10 18.42
C GLY A 437 7.50 -4.60 18.66
N GLU A 438 8.32 -5.26 17.83
CA GLU A 438 8.72 -6.65 18.01
C GLU A 438 9.42 -6.89 19.35
N TYR A 439 10.35 -6.01 19.71
CA TYR A 439 11.04 -6.07 21.00
C TYR A 439 10.05 -5.98 22.17
N PHE A 440 9.08 -5.06 22.13
CA PHE A 440 8.05 -4.95 23.16
C PHE A 440 7.09 -6.15 23.17
N ALA A 441 6.80 -6.77 22.02
CA ALA A 441 6.00 -7.99 21.95
C ALA A 441 6.69 -9.16 22.66
N LYS A 442 7.98 -9.39 22.38
CA LYS A 442 8.76 -10.47 23.03
C LYS A 442 8.88 -10.28 24.54
N ALA A 443 9.05 -9.04 25.00
CA ALA A 443 9.16 -8.75 26.42
C ALA A 443 7.87 -9.07 27.19
N HIS A 444 6.71 -8.88 26.55
CA HIS A 444 5.41 -9.24 27.14
C HIS A 444 5.18 -10.76 27.16
N ASP A 445 5.56 -11.48 26.09
CA ASP A 445 5.42 -12.94 26.03
C ASP A 445 6.34 -13.69 27.01
N GLU A 446 7.39 -13.05 27.54
CA GLU A 446 8.27 -13.60 28.59
C GLU A 446 7.76 -13.37 30.02
N GLU A 447 6.75 -12.50 30.21
CA GLU A 447 6.15 -12.17 31.51
C GLU A 447 4.87 -12.96 31.83
N ASP A 448 4.24 -13.58 30.82
CA ASP A 448 3.06 -14.48 30.91
C ASP A 448 3.46 -15.96 30.95
#